data_AF-A0A5S9M5I1-F1
#
_entry.id   AF-A0A5S9M5I1-F1
#
_cell.length_a   1.000
_cell.length_b   1.000
_cell.length_c   1.000
_cell.angle_alpha   90.00
_cell.angle_beta   90.00
_cell.angle_gamma   90.00
#
_symmetry.space_group_name_H-M   'P 1'
#
loop_
_entity.id
_entity.type
_entity.pdbx_description
1 polymer ?
#
loop_
_entity_poly.entity_id
_entity_poly.type
_entity_poly.pdbx_seq_one_letter_code
_entity_poly.pdbx_strand_id
1 'polypeptide(L)' 'MKKGFQQAVDYLSYRMRSVKEVTDYLTKKKEIPAPAISEIIHKLKHYKYVNDLEFAEAYVSTHRKTNSKGPSVLKKKKN' A
#
# COMPACT_ATOMS: atom_id res chain seq x y z
N MET A 1 -19.83 -10.10 6.20
CA MET A 1 -18.71 -9.25 6.68
C MET A 1 -17.38 -9.99 6.85
N LYS A 2 -17.26 -11.06 7.66
CA LYS A 2 -15.97 -11.76 7.91
C LYS A 2 -15.20 -12.17 6.65
N LYS A 3 -15.89 -12.70 5.62
CA LYS A 3 -15.27 -13.19 4.38
C LYS A 3 -14.57 -12.07 3.58
N GLY A 4 -15.19 -10.90 3.44
CA GLY A 4 -14.61 -9.78 2.69
C GLY A 4 -13.40 -9.16 3.37
N PHE A 5 -13.40 -9.10 4.71
CA PHE A 5 -12.23 -8.65 5.47
C PHE A 5 -11.05 -9.60 5.30
N GLN A 6 -11.26 -10.92 5.45
CA GLN A 6 -10.18 -11.90 5.25
C GLN A 6 -9.62 -11.82 3.83
N GLN A 7 -10.49 -11.72 2.81
CA GLN A 7 -10.05 -11.58 1.42
C GLN A 7 -9.21 -10.31 1.17
N ALA A 8 -9.52 -9.22 1.86
CA ALA A 8 -8.72 -8.00 1.78
C ALA A 8 -7.35 -8.17 2.46
N VAL A 9 -7.30 -8.83 3.62
CA VAL A 9 -6.06 -9.16 4.33
C VAL A 9 -5.18 -10.08 3.48
N ASP A 10 -5.75 -11.14 2.91
CA ASP A 10 -5.04 -12.04 1.99
C ASP A 10 -4.52 -11.27 0.76
N TYR A 11 -5.31 -10.33 0.22
CA TYR A 11 -4.86 -9.50 -0.91
C TYR A 11 -3.70 -8.57 -0.55
N LEU A 12 -3.70 -8.04 0.67
CA LEU A 12 -2.65 -7.17 1.22
C LEU A 12 -1.39 -7.94 1.60
N SER A 13 -1.49 -9.22 2.00
CA SER A 13 -0.33 -10.02 2.43
C SER A 13 0.67 -10.29 1.30
N TYR A 14 0.26 -10.22 0.04
CA TYR A 14 1.16 -10.40 -1.12
C TYR A 14 2.08 -9.20 -1.36
N ARG A 15 1.58 -7.97 -1.19
CA ARG A 15 2.33 -6.70 -1.22
C ARG A 15 1.42 -5.56 -0.80
N MET A 16 2.00 -4.44 -0.36
CA MET A 16 1.28 -3.20 -0.05
C MET A 16 0.34 -2.77 -1.19
N ARG A 17 -0.85 -2.29 -0.82
CA ARG A 17 -1.87 -1.74 -1.73
C ARG A 17 -2.42 -0.45 -1.17
N SER A 18 -2.86 0.42 -2.07
CA SER A 18 -3.67 1.58 -1.72
C SER A 18 -5.10 1.18 -1.34
N VAL A 19 -5.80 2.05 -0.60
CA VAL A 19 -7.24 1.89 -0.31
C VAL A 19 -8.06 1.74 -1.59
N LYS A 20 -7.68 2.45 -2.67
CA LYS A 20 -8.34 2.35 -3.97
C LYS A 20 -8.20 0.95 -4.57
N GLU A 21 -7.01 0.37 -4.55
CA GLU A 21 -6.79 -0.98 -5.06
C GLU A 21 -7.56 -2.04 -4.25
N VAL A 22 -7.58 -1.91 -2.93
CA VAL A 22 -8.37 -2.81 -2.06
C VAL A 22 -9.86 -2.68 -2.38
N THR A 23 -10.35 -1.45 -2.52
CA THR A 23 -11.75 -1.17 -2.89
C THR A 23 -12.09 -1.75 -4.27
N ASP A 24 -11.25 -1.49 -5.28
CA ASP A 24 -11.40 -2.03 -6.63
C ASP A 24 -11.42 -3.57 -6.64
N TYR A 25 -10.55 -4.20 -5.85
CA TYR A 25 -10.52 -5.66 -5.69
C TYR A 25 -11.82 -6.19 -5.07
N LEU A 26 -12.28 -5.61 -3.96
CA LEU A 26 -13.48 -6.06 -3.28
C LEU A 26 -14.74 -5.84 -4.13
N THR A 27 -14.81 -4.75 -4.89
CA THR A 27 -15.92 -4.48 -5.81
C THR A 27 -15.86 -5.40 -7.04
N LYS A 28 -14.74 -5.41 -7.76
CA LYS A 28 -14.67 -6.02 -9.11
C LYS A 28 -14.37 -7.51 -9.09
N LYS A 29 -13.66 -8.01 -8.08
CA LYS A 29 -13.25 -9.43 -7.99
C LYS A 29 -14.10 -10.22 -7.00
N LYS A 30 -14.70 -9.55 -6.01
CA LYS A 30 -15.48 -10.20 -4.94
C LYS A 30 -16.94 -9.78 -4.91
N GLU A 31 -17.35 -8.82 -5.75
CA GLU A 31 -18.74 -8.37 -5.89
C GLU A 31 -19.37 -7.93 -4.55
N ILE A 32 -18.54 -7.34 -3.68
CA ILE A 32 -19.00 -6.90 -2.36
C ILE A 32 -19.74 -5.56 -2.50
N PRO A 33 -20.90 -5.38 -1.86
CA PRO A 33 -21.63 -4.12 -1.88
C PRO A 33 -20.84 -2.96 -1.25
N ALA A 34 -20.96 -1.77 -1.82
CA ALA A 34 -20.26 -0.56 -1.36
C ALA A 34 -20.39 -0.28 0.16
N PRO A 35 -21.57 -0.44 0.81
CA PRO A 35 -21.68 -0.26 2.26
C PRO A 35 -20.78 -1.22 3.05
N ALA A 36 -20.70 -2.48 2.63
CA ALA A 36 -19.86 -3.48 3.26
C ALA A 36 -18.37 -3.23 3.00
N ILE A 37 -18.01 -2.72 1.82
CA ILE A 37 -16.63 -2.30 1.52
C ILE A 37 -16.21 -1.17 2.44
N SER A 38 -17.06 -0.17 2.66
CA SER A 38 -16.76 0.95 3.57
C SER A 38 -16.42 0.45 4.99
N GLU A 39 -17.22 -0.47 5.54
CA GLU A 39 -16.94 -1.10 6.83
C GLU A 39 -15.63 -1.90 6.84
N ILE A 40 -15.35 -2.65 5.77
CA ILE A 40 -14.11 -3.42 5.64
C ILE A 40 -12.90 -2.49 5.61
N ILE A 41 -12.94 -1.43 4.80
CA ILE A 41 -11.86 -0.43 4.74
C ILE A 41 -11.67 0.24 6.10
N HIS A 42 -12.75 0.60 6.79
CA HIS A 42 -12.67 1.19 8.14
C HIS A 42 -11.96 0.24 9.11
N LYS A 43 -12.31 -1.06 9.10
CA LYS A 43 -11.63 -2.08 9.92
C LYS A 43 -10.16 -2.24 9.53
N LEU A 44 -9.84 -2.30 8.25
CA LEU A 44 -8.46 -2.44 7.80
C LEU A 44 -7.60 -1.24 8.24
N LYS A 45 -8.16 -0.03 8.25
CA LYS A 45 -7.50 1.17 8.79
C LYS A 45 -7.34 1.07 10.31
N HIS A 46 -8.37 0.65 11.04
CA HIS A 46 -8.33 0.47 12.49
C HIS A 46 -7.25 -0.54 12.92
N TYR A 47 -7.13 -1.66 12.20
CA TYR A 47 -6.10 -2.69 12.42
C TYR A 47 -4.76 -2.38 11.76
N LYS A 48 -4.59 -1.21 11.13
CA LYS A 48 -3.36 -0.77 10.45
C LYS A 48 -2.88 -1.69 9.30
N TYR A 49 -3.79 -2.44 8.67
CA TYR A 49 -3.49 -3.22 7.47
C TYR A 49 -3.34 -2.37 6.20
N VAL A 50 -4.00 -1.20 6.17
CA VAL A 50 -3.78 -0.15 5.17
C VAL A 50 -3.51 1.13 5.92
N ASN A 51 -2.31 1.67 5.75
CA ASN A 51 -1.87 2.88 6.45
C ASN A 51 -1.42 3.90 5.41
N ASP A 52 -2.32 4.83 5.07
CA ASP A 52 -2.08 5.86 4.06
C ASP A 52 -0.91 6.79 4.48
N LEU A 53 -0.70 7.00 5.78
CA LEU A 53 0.38 7.84 6.31
C LEU A 53 1.75 7.16 6.17
N GLU A 54 1.85 5.89 6.56
CA GLU A 54 3.08 5.11 6.47
C GLU A 54 3.42 4.76 5.01
N PHE A 55 2.40 4.57 4.15
CA PHE A 55 2.59 4.51 2.70
C PHE A 55 3.12 5.84 2.16
N ALA A 56 2.56 6.98 2.56
CA ALA A 56 3.02 8.29 2.11
C ALA A 56 4.44 8.60 2.59
N GLU A 57 4.78 8.27 3.83
CA GLU A 57 6.13 8.43 4.40
C GLU A 57 7.15 7.47 3.76
N ALA A 58 6.78 6.20 3.54
CA ALA A 58 7.60 5.24 2.83
C ALA A 58 7.80 5.63 1.35
N TYR A 59 6.76 6.14 0.69
CA TYR A 59 6.83 6.60 -0.70
C TYR A 59 7.74 7.83 -0.83
N VAL A 60 7.60 8.83 0.05
CA VAL A 60 8.44 10.04 0.05
C VAL A 60 9.90 9.72 0.44
N SER A 61 10.12 8.82 1.40
CA SER A 61 11.48 8.41 1.81
C SER A 61 12.17 7.54 0.75
N THR A 62 11.43 6.65 0.07
CA THR A 62 11.94 5.84 -1.04
C THR A 62 12.22 6.71 -2.26
N HIS A 63 11.35 7.67 -2.59
CA HIS A 63 11.55 8.60 -3.70
C HIS A 63 12.71 9.58 -3.48
N ARG A 64 13.01 9.95 -2.22
CA ARG A 64 14.25 10.69 -1.88
C ARG A 64 15.51 9.85 -2.04
N LYS A 65 15.47 8.55 -1.71
CA LYS A 65 16.61 7.65 -1.91
C LYS A 65 16.87 7.33 -3.38
N THR A 66 15.85 7.32 -4.24
CA THR A 66 16.00 7.02 -5.68
C THR A 66 16.30 8.24 -6.55
N ASN A 67 15.99 9.47 -6.10
CA ASN A 67 16.47 10.70 -6.77
C ASN A 67 17.79 11.26 -6.21
N SER A 68 18.40 10.58 -5.23
CA SER A 68 19.77 10.83 -4.78
C SER A 68 20.80 10.08 -5.66
N LYS A 69 20.73 10.27 -6.98
CA LYS A 69 21.96 10.46 -7.76
C LYS A 69 22.25 11.97 -7.73
N GLY A 70 22.56 12.57 -6.58
CA GLY A 70 23.90 12.45 -6.00
C GLY A 70 24.93 12.88 -7.04
N PRO A 71 25.42 14.14 -7.07
CA PRO A 71 26.53 14.57 -7.94
C PRO A 71 27.87 14.01 -7.44
N SER A 72 27.96 12.68 -7.34
CA SER A 72 29.10 11.94 -6.83
C SER A 72 29.55 10.86 -7.81
N VAL A 73 29.54 11.19 -9.11
CA VAL A 73 30.54 10.67 -10.06
C VAL A 73 31.80 11.54 -9.98
N LEU A 74 32.38 11.63 -8.78
CA LEU A 74 33.68 12.27 -8.57
C LEU A 74 34.60 11.33 -7.81
N LYS A 75 35.50 10.75 -8.62
CA LYS A 75 36.90 10.40 -8.32
C LYS A 75 37.20 9.17 -7.44
N LYS A 76 37.77 8.19 -8.16
CA LYS A 76 39.18 7.77 -8.08
C LYS A 76 39.42 6.44 -7.36
N LYS A 77 39.84 5.43 -8.15
CA LYS A 77 40.91 4.55 -7.69
C LYS A 77 41.91 4.32 -8.82
N LYS A 78 43.13 4.74 -8.52
CA LYS A 78 44.39 4.54 -9.22
C LYS A 78 44.79 3.07 -9.07
N ASN A 79 45.14 2.41 -10.18
CA ASN A 79 46.21 1.42 -10.29
C ASN A 79 46.53 1.23 -11.77
#